data_AF-A0A2V7R9Q6-F1
#
_entry.id   AF-A0A2V7R9Q6-F1
#
_cell.length_a   1.000
_cell.length_b   1.000
_cell.length_c   1.000
_cell.angle_alpha   90.00
_cell.angle_beta   90.00
_cell.angle_gamma   90.00
#
_symmetry.space_group_name_H-M   'P 1'
#
loop_
_entity.id
_entity.type
_entity.pdbx_description
1 polymer ?
#
loop_
_entity_poly.entity_id
_entity_poly.type
_entity_poly.pdbx_seq_one_letter_code
_entity_poly.pdbx_strand_id
1 'polypeptide(L)'
;MSIDGQVYQDFAPWSGLEGWCVQLSGPVSGAVTTNASGNYSFSGLPAGTYTVCEVLQANWHETFPGDGAGCPGGFGYSITLIDGAGASFIDFANVTP
;
A
#
# COMPACT_ATOMS: atom_id res chain seq x y z
N MET A 1 -1.56 -5.70 15.79
CA MET A 1 -2.38 -5.43 14.59
C MET A 1 -1.45 -5.28 13.41
N SER A 2 -1.94 -5.55 12.20
CA SER A 2 -1.15 -5.42 10.97
C SER A 2 -1.97 -4.79 9.86
N ILE A 3 -1.25 -4.18 8.92
CA ILE A 3 -1.79 -3.79 7.61
C ILE A 3 -0.87 -4.41 6.56
N ASP A 4 -1.43 -5.17 5.64
CA ASP A 4 -0.70 -5.86 4.58
C ASP A 4 -1.43 -5.81 3.24
N GLY A 5 -0.64 -5.97 2.18
CA GLY A 5 -1.12 -5.93 0.81
C GLY A 5 0.01 -6.15 -0.19
N GLN A 6 -0.29 -5.88 -1.44
CA GLN A 6 0.62 -6.07 -2.57
C GLN A 6 0.68 -4.85 -3.46
N VAL A 7 1.83 -4.63 -4.10
CA VAL A 7 1.96 -3.75 -5.27
C VAL A 7 2.23 -4.64 -6.48
N TYR A 8 1.46 -4.48 -7.56
CA TYR A 8 1.53 -5.38 -8.71
C TYR A 8 1.21 -4.70 -10.05
N GLN A 9 1.54 -5.38 -11.15
CA GLN A 9 1.22 -4.92 -12.51
C GLN A 9 -0.26 -5.13 -12.85
N ASP A 10 -0.94 -4.09 -13.33
CA ASP A 10 -2.35 -4.13 -13.73
C ASP A 10 -2.55 -4.75 -15.12
N PHE A 11 -2.03 -5.97 -15.30
CA PHE A 11 -2.29 -6.85 -16.42
C PHE A 11 -1.84 -8.27 -16.10
N ALA A 12 -2.49 -9.27 -16.70
CA ALA A 12 -2.09 -10.66 -16.51
C ALA A 12 -0.62 -10.90 -16.91
N PRO A 13 0.20 -11.53 -16.05
CA PRO A 13 -0.21 -12.43 -14.97
C PRO A 13 -0.32 -11.79 -13.57
N TRP A 14 -0.45 -10.47 -13.45
CA TRP A 14 -0.55 -9.74 -12.18
C TRP A 14 0.71 -9.88 -11.34
N SER A 15 1.86 -9.70 -11.99
CA SER A 15 3.15 -9.89 -11.35
C SER A 15 3.37 -8.84 -10.27
N GLY A 16 3.82 -9.30 -9.10
CA GLY A 16 4.22 -8.41 -8.01
C GLY A 16 5.39 -7.51 -8.42
N LEU A 17 5.40 -6.31 -7.87
CA LEU A 17 6.41 -5.29 -8.15
C LEU A 17 7.34 -5.15 -6.93
N GLU A 18 8.60 -5.56 -7.09
CA GLU A 18 9.61 -5.53 -6.04
C GLU A 18 10.21 -4.13 -5.83
N GLY A 19 10.57 -3.80 -4.59
CA GLY A 19 11.30 -2.58 -4.26
C GLY A 19 10.45 -1.31 -4.27
N TRP A 20 9.13 -1.43 -4.30
CA TRP A 20 8.20 -0.31 -4.21
C TRP A 20 8.07 0.13 -2.75
N CYS A 21 8.28 1.42 -2.50
CA CYS A 21 8.14 1.98 -1.17
C CYS A 21 6.65 2.19 -0.88
N VAL A 22 6.18 1.62 0.23
CA VAL A 22 4.85 1.88 0.77
C VAL A 22 5.03 2.59 2.11
N GLN A 23 4.29 3.69 2.29
CA GLN A 23 4.34 4.53 3.46
C GLN A 23 3.02 4.43 4.23
N LEU A 24 3.13 4.48 5.55
CA LEU A 24 2.01 4.52 6.47
C LEU A 24 2.17 5.73 7.39
N SER A 25 1.06 6.42 7.65
CA SER A 25 0.98 7.55 8.60
C SER A 25 -0.30 7.47 9.42
N GLY A 26 -0.30 8.03 10.63
CA GLY A 26 -1.39 7.90 11.60
C GLY A 26 -0.85 7.99 13.03
N PRO A 27 -1.34 7.18 13.98
CA PRO A 27 -0.79 7.09 15.34
C PRO A 27 0.72 6.84 15.39
N VAL A 28 1.23 6.07 14.43
CA VAL A 28 2.65 5.90 14.14
C VAL A 28 2.88 6.08 12.64
N SER A 29 4.11 6.36 12.24
CA SER A 29 4.51 6.44 10.84
C SER A 29 5.64 5.46 10.53
N GLY A 30 5.69 4.99 9.28
CA GLY A 30 6.70 4.05 8.83
C GLY A 30 6.70 3.91 7.31
N ALA A 31 7.73 3.26 6.80
CA ALA A 31 7.83 2.88 5.40
C ALA A 31 8.45 1.49 5.29
N VAL A 32 8.00 0.73 4.29
CA VAL A 32 8.52 -0.59 3.94
C VAL A 32 8.69 -0.67 2.43
N THR A 33 9.54 -1.58 1.96
CA THR A 33 9.67 -1.88 0.53
C THR A 33 9.07 -3.25 0.23
N THR A 34 8.36 -3.36 -0.88
CA THR A 34 7.81 -4.63 -1.34
C THR A 34 8.91 -5.65 -1.67
N ASN A 35 8.62 -6.92 -1.45
CA ASN A 35 9.52 -8.03 -1.81
C ASN A 35 9.34 -8.46 -3.28
N ALA A 36 10.07 -9.51 -3.71
CA ALA A 36 10.01 -10.09 -5.05
C ALA A 36 8.60 -10.50 -5.54
N SER A 37 7.66 -10.74 -4.62
CA SER A 37 6.26 -11.05 -4.93
C SER A 37 5.33 -9.84 -4.85
N GLY A 38 5.87 -8.63 -4.67
CA GLY A 38 5.11 -7.40 -4.51
C GLY A 38 4.53 -7.20 -3.10
N ASN A 39 4.78 -8.09 -2.14
CA ASN A 39 4.12 -8.04 -0.84
C ASN A 39 4.79 -7.04 0.08
N TYR A 40 4.00 -6.34 0.88
CA TYR A 40 4.45 -5.51 1.99
C TYR A 40 3.61 -5.76 3.25
N SER A 41 4.16 -5.42 4.42
CA SER A 41 3.43 -5.54 5.69
C SER A 41 3.94 -4.55 6.73
N PHE A 42 3.03 -3.87 7.42
CA PHE A 42 3.28 -3.15 8.66
C PHE A 42 2.75 -3.99 9.83
N SER A 43 3.57 -4.20 10.85
CA SER A 43 3.20 -5.00 12.03
C SER A 43 3.41 -4.22 13.33
N GLY A 44 2.79 -4.68 14.42
CA GLY A 44 2.90 -4.02 15.72
C GLY A 44 2.21 -2.66 15.81
N LEU A 45 1.26 -2.40 14.91
CA LEU A 45 0.54 -1.12 14.88
C LEU A 45 -0.40 -0.99 16.09
N PRO A 46 -0.40 0.14 16.81
CA PRO A 46 -1.45 0.50 17.76
C PRO A 46 -2.81 0.70 17.09
N ALA A 47 -3.89 0.68 17.88
CA ALA A 47 -5.22 1.02 17.39
C ALA A 47 -5.28 2.49 16.96
N GLY A 48 -6.05 2.76 15.92
CA GLY A 48 -6.23 4.09 15.34
C GLY A 48 -6.39 4.06 13.83
N THR A 49 -6.55 5.24 13.25
CA THR A 49 -6.74 5.40 11.81
C THR A 49 -5.42 5.72 11.12
N TYR A 50 -5.12 4.97 10.07
CA TYR A 50 -3.91 5.07 9.28
C TYR A 50 -4.23 5.43 7.85
N THR A 51 -3.37 6.25 7.24
CA THR A 51 -3.31 6.43 5.80
C THR A 51 -2.14 5.63 5.25
N VAL A 52 -2.41 4.80 4.23
CA VAL A 52 -1.41 3.99 3.52
C VAL A 52 -1.32 4.47 2.08
N CYS A 53 -0.10 4.78 1.65
CA CYS A 53 0.21 5.28 0.31
C CYS A 53 1.38 4.49 -0.28
N GLU A 54 1.31 4.10 -1.54
CA GLU A 54 2.52 3.78 -2.27
C GLU A 54 3.25 5.07 -2.71
N VAL A 55 4.56 4.95 -2.93
CA VAL A 55 5.35 6.00 -3.59
C VAL A 55 5.42 5.65 -5.06
N LEU A 56 4.60 6.32 -5.87
CA LEU A 56 4.55 6.10 -7.31
C LEU A 56 5.93 6.32 -7.94
N GLN A 57 6.41 5.33 -8.68
CA GLN A 57 7.71 5.39 -9.36
C GLN A 57 7.62 6.20 -10.66
N ALA A 58 8.75 6.78 -11.08
CA ALA A 58 8.83 7.47 -12.36
C ALA A 58 8.49 6.52 -13.53
N ASN A 59 7.72 7.03 -14.49
CA ASN A 59 7.22 6.27 -15.65
C ASN A 59 6.25 5.12 -15.31
N TRP A 60 5.63 5.15 -14.13
CA TRP A 60 4.50 4.30 -13.79
C TRP A 60 3.25 5.13 -13.58
N HIS A 61 2.10 4.48 -13.72
CA HIS A 61 0.80 5.04 -13.42
C HIS A 61 0.04 4.10 -12.50
N GLU A 62 -0.35 4.62 -11.33
CA GLU A 62 -1.25 3.93 -10.42
C GLU A 62 -2.64 3.85 -11.05
N THR A 63 -3.17 2.64 -11.16
CA THR A 63 -4.52 2.38 -11.67
C THR A 63 -5.48 1.94 -10.57
N PHE A 64 -4.95 1.50 -9.42
CA PHE A 64 -5.73 1.18 -8.24
C PHE A 64 -4.93 1.48 -6.95
N PRO A 65 -5.57 2.06 -5.91
CA PRO A 65 -6.96 2.47 -5.87
C PRO A 65 -7.26 3.69 -6.76
N GLY A 66 -8.47 3.76 -7.33
CA GLY A 66 -8.87 4.89 -8.17
C GLY A 66 -9.45 6.09 -7.40
N ASP A 67 -9.65 5.92 -6.10
CA ASP A 67 -10.15 6.91 -5.16
C ASP A 67 -9.64 6.62 -3.73
N GLY A 68 -10.01 7.47 -2.77
CA GLY A 68 -9.69 7.26 -1.36
C GLY A 68 -8.84 8.38 -0.76
N ALA A 69 -7.89 8.01 0.10
CA ALA A 69 -6.99 8.97 0.72
C ALA A 69 -6.04 9.56 -0.32
N GLY A 70 -5.78 10.87 -0.24
CA GLY A 70 -4.84 11.51 -1.17
C GLY A 70 -3.40 11.09 -0.89
N CYS A 71 -2.72 10.57 -1.91
CA CYS A 71 -1.32 10.17 -1.85
C CYS A 71 -0.49 10.94 -2.91
N PRO A 72 0.82 11.10 -2.72
CA PRO A 72 1.66 11.73 -3.75
C PRO A 72 1.64 10.93 -5.06
N GLY A 73 1.00 11.46 -6.09
CA GLY A 73 0.93 10.84 -7.42
C GLY A 73 -0.26 9.91 -7.65
N GLY A 74 -1.12 9.70 -6.64
CA GLY A 74 -2.24 8.76 -6.72
C GLY A 74 -3.17 8.82 -5.51
N PHE A 75 -3.77 7.69 -5.19
CA PHE A 75 -4.66 7.50 -4.06
C PHE A 75 -4.13 6.41 -3.13
N GLY A 76 -4.78 6.26 -1.98
CA GLY A 76 -4.45 5.25 -1.02
C GLY A 76 -5.59 5.00 -0.06
N TYR A 77 -5.29 4.35 1.05
CA TYR A 77 -6.30 3.80 1.94
C TYR A 77 -6.38 4.54 3.26
N SER A 78 -7.60 4.72 3.78
CA SER A 78 -7.84 5.12 5.17
C SER A 78 -8.34 3.91 5.96
N ILE A 79 -7.48 3.35 6.80
CA ILE A 79 -7.72 2.09 7.52
C ILE A 79 -7.83 2.38 9.01
N THR A 80 -8.95 2.01 9.62
CA THR A 80 -9.12 2.10 11.07
C THR A 80 -8.89 0.73 11.71
N LEU A 81 -7.83 0.63 12.50
CA LEU A 81 -7.52 -0.54 13.30
C LEU A 81 -8.11 -0.37 14.71
N ILE A 82 -8.80 -1.42 15.17
CA ILE A 82 -9.22 -1.58 16.57
C ILE A 82 -8.36 -2.67 17.23
N ASP A 83 -8.29 -2.68 18.56
CA ASP A 83 -7.42 -3.63 19.27
C ASP A 83 -7.71 -5.09 18.86
N GLY A 84 -6.66 -5.83 18.53
CA GLY A 84 -6.74 -7.18 17.98
C GLY A 84 -7.10 -7.32 16.50
N ALA A 85 -7.42 -6.25 15.77
CA ALA A 85 -7.77 -6.32 14.34
C ALA A 85 -6.55 -6.27 13.40
N GLY A 86 -6.73 -6.69 12.16
CA GLY A 86 -5.78 -6.49 11.06
C GLY A 86 -6.52 -6.11 9.79
N ALA A 87 -5.81 -5.52 8.84
CA ALA A 87 -6.33 -5.23 7.51
C ALA A 87 -5.42 -5.84 6.45
N SER A 88 -6.02 -6.53 5.48
CA SER A 88 -5.35 -7.16 4.35
C SER A 88 -5.99 -6.69 3.05
N PHE A 89 -5.38 -7.01 1.92
CA PHE A 89 -5.83 -6.58 0.58
C PHE A 89 -5.78 -5.06 0.39
N ILE A 90 -4.80 -4.43 1.05
CA ILE A 90 -4.50 -3.00 0.86
C ILE A 90 -3.56 -2.91 -0.35
N ASP A 91 -4.10 -3.15 -1.53
CA ASP A 91 -3.29 -3.42 -2.71
C ASP A 91 -3.19 -2.21 -3.65
N PHE A 92 -2.07 -2.08 -4.35
CA PHE A 92 -1.85 -1.06 -5.37
C PHE A 92 -1.57 -1.71 -6.72
N ALA A 93 -2.31 -1.30 -7.75
CA ALA A 93 -2.12 -1.77 -9.12
C ALA A 93 -1.50 -0.67 -9.96
N ASN A 94 -0.51 -1.04 -10.78
CA ASN A 94 0.30 -0.11 -11.53
C ASN A 94 0.53 -0.57 -12.97
N VAL A 95 0.64 0.37 -13.90
CA VAL A 95 0.97 0.09 -15.30
C VAL A 95 2.11 0.99 -15.77
N THR A 96 3.03 0.45 -16.57
CA THR A 96 3.96 1.25 -17.36
C THR A 96 3.24 1.73 -18.63
N PRO A 97 3.41 2.99 -19.06
CA PRO A 97 2.89 3.47 -20.34
C PRO A 97 3.25 2.60 -21.56
#